data_AF-A0A6L8IQ28-F1
#
_entry.id   AF-A0A6L8IQ28-F1
#
_cell.length_a   1.000
_cell.length_b   1.000
_cell.length_c   1.000
_cell.angle_alpha   90.00
_cell.angle_beta   90.00
_cell.angle_gamma   90.00
#
_symmetry.space_group_name_H-M   'P 1'
#
loop_
_entity.id
_entity.type
_entity.pdbx_description
1 polymer ?
#
loop_
_entity_poly.entity_id
_entity_poly.type
_entity_poly.pdbx_seq_one_letter_code
_entity_poly.pdbx_strand_id
1 'polypeptide(L)'
;MPGIENSSMARRSKSRTSDAVKTFRVGWRMPRMGRLLSWEHTPTANIVSPMTTKPTVGRTRPDFPAVSCEGQAPRAPRLRAPPCEGQAPRAPRLRALVRNIEQWAGELGFQGIGIADTDLADYAPAFQDWLKERLYGDMGYLARNVDKRLEPDRLHPGTIRVISARMDYLGTPPPGATDLPANDGSAYVARYALGRDYHKTVRRRLARLAARIDASAGGRFRAFTDSAPVLEKPLGEKSGLGWIGKNTLLLN
;
A
#
# COMPACT_ATOMS: atom_id res chain seq x y z
N MET A 1 12.30 63.04 -32.71
CA MET A 1 12.30 61.82 -33.54
C MET A 1 12.73 60.63 -32.67
N PRO A 2 12.07 59.47 -32.78
CA PRO A 2 11.79 58.57 -31.65
C PRO A 2 12.64 57.28 -31.66
N GLY A 3 12.65 56.53 -30.56
CA GLY A 3 13.43 55.29 -30.45
C GLY A 3 13.07 54.35 -29.30
N ILE A 4 11.87 53.75 -29.41
CA ILE A 4 11.52 52.33 -29.17
C ILE A 4 11.75 51.71 -27.77
N GLU A 5 10.63 51.18 -27.25
CA GLU A 5 10.42 50.29 -26.10
C GLU A 5 11.32 49.05 -26.07
N ASN A 6 11.51 48.48 -24.87
CA ASN A 6 11.09 47.09 -24.64
C ASN A 6 10.94 46.76 -23.15
N SER A 7 9.68 46.59 -22.76
CA SER A 7 9.25 45.92 -21.54
C SER A 7 9.57 44.42 -21.69
N SER A 8 10.35 43.83 -20.77
CA SER A 8 10.49 42.37 -20.71
C SER A 8 10.17 41.85 -19.31
N MET A 9 9.08 41.10 -19.27
CA MET A 9 8.65 40.25 -18.17
C MET A 9 9.77 39.30 -17.74
N ALA A 10 10.32 39.51 -16.54
CA ALA A 10 11.13 38.50 -15.88
C ALA A 10 10.21 37.47 -15.19
N ARG A 11 10.19 36.28 -15.77
CA ARG A 11 9.44 35.08 -15.35
C ARG A 11 9.68 34.77 -13.87
N ARG A 12 8.59 34.62 -13.10
CA ARG A 12 8.61 33.96 -11.79
C ARG A 12 9.02 32.50 -11.97
N SER A 13 10.22 32.14 -11.52
CA SER A 13 10.62 30.75 -11.36
C SER A 13 9.88 30.15 -10.18
N LYS A 14 8.99 29.18 -10.44
CA LYS A 14 8.42 28.32 -9.41
C LYS A 14 9.52 27.36 -8.94
N SER A 15 9.97 27.52 -7.70
CA SER A 15 10.83 26.57 -7.00
C SER A 15 10.10 25.23 -6.88
N ARG A 16 10.77 24.16 -7.33
CA ARG A 16 10.28 22.77 -7.26
C ARG A 16 10.91 22.09 -6.06
N THR A 17 10.08 21.53 -5.21
CA THR A 17 10.48 20.78 -4.01
C THR A 17 10.46 19.29 -4.31
N SER A 18 11.45 18.55 -3.81
CA SER A 18 11.50 17.09 -3.86
C SER A 18 11.15 16.53 -2.49
N ASP A 19 10.11 15.69 -2.39
CA ASP A 19 9.57 15.23 -1.11
C ASP A 19 9.70 13.72 -0.93
N ALA A 20 9.88 13.30 0.33
CA ALA A 20 9.89 11.89 0.72
C ALA A 20 8.47 11.42 1.04
N VAL A 21 8.07 10.28 0.48
CA VAL A 21 6.75 9.65 0.69
C VAL A 21 6.89 8.33 1.42
N LYS A 22 5.99 8.07 2.40
CA LYS A 22 6.09 6.94 3.34
C LYS A 22 4.76 6.29 3.63
N THR A 23 4.74 4.99 3.87
CA THR A 23 3.57 4.14 3.58
C THR A 23 3.04 3.30 4.76
N PHE A 24 1.70 3.16 4.94
CA PHE A 24 0.97 2.63 6.13
C PHE A 24 -0.32 1.84 5.78
N ARG A 25 -1.15 1.39 6.73
CA ARG A 25 -2.39 0.62 6.46
C ARG A 25 -3.62 1.26 7.11
N VAL A 26 -4.77 1.18 6.43
CA VAL A 26 -6.10 1.03 7.04
C VAL A 26 -6.89 0.03 6.22
N GLY A 27 -7.41 -1.03 6.85
CA GLY A 27 -8.17 -2.02 6.11
C GLY A 27 -8.69 -3.16 6.98
N TRP A 28 -10.01 -3.36 6.92
CA TRP A 28 -10.84 -4.14 7.82
C TRP A 28 -11.04 -5.60 7.39
N ARG A 29 -11.04 -6.51 8.36
CA ARG A 29 -11.72 -7.81 8.28
C ARG A 29 -12.12 -8.26 9.69
N MET A 30 -13.39 -8.62 9.89
CA MET A 30 -13.84 -9.20 11.15
C MET A 30 -13.11 -10.53 11.42
N PRO A 31 -12.66 -10.81 12.66
CA PRO A 31 -12.30 -12.16 13.04
C PRO A 31 -13.57 -12.99 13.17
N ARG A 32 -13.63 -14.13 12.47
CA ARG A 32 -14.56 -15.20 12.85
C ARG A 32 -14.11 -15.71 14.23
N MET A 33 -14.98 -15.57 15.22
CA MET A 33 -14.84 -16.26 16.51
C MET A 33 -14.88 -17.77 16.25
N GLY A 34 -13.79 -18.44 16.60
CA GLY A 34 -13.62 -19.89 16.52
C GLY A 34 -12.53 -20.31 17.49
N ARG A 35 -12.94 -20.43 18.76
CA ARG A 35 -12.49 -21.26 19.89
C ARG A 35 -11.07 -21.88 19.87
N LEU A 36 -10.40 -21.74 21.01
CA LEU A 36 -9.17 -22.42 21.48
C LEU A 36 -9.12 -23.93 21.16
N LEU A 37 -7.91 -24.45 20.86
CA LEU A 37 -7.18 -25.38 21.73
C LEU A 37 -5.81 -25.82 21.14
N SER A 38 -4.81 -25.79 22.03
CA SER A 38 -3.59 -26.61 22.18
C SER A 38 -2.67 -26.94 21.00
N TRP A 39 -1.41 -26.56 21.23
CA TRP A 39 -0.17 -27.17 20.73
C TRP A 39 0.00 -28.59 21.26
N GLU A 40 0.39 -29.54 20.41
CA GLU A 40 1.31 -30.65 20.75
C GLU A 40 2.12 -31.06 19.51
N HIS A 41 3.29 -31.64 19.76
CA HIS A 41 4.40 -31.87 18.84
C HIS A 41 4.51 -33.35 18.46
N THR A 42 4.96 -33.60 17.21
CA THR A 42 5.76 -34.77 16.72
C THR A 42 5.02 -36.09 16.38
N PRO A 43 5.67 -37.08 15.72
CA PRO A 43 6.09 -37.05 14.31
C PRO A 43 5.79 -38.37 13.53
N THR A 44 6.07 -38.35 12.22
CA THR A 44 6.38 -39.51 11.32
C THR A 44 5.24 -40.41 10.85
N ALA A 45 5.07 -40.53 9.53
CA ALA A 45 5.22 -41.79 8.78
C ALA A 45 4.93 -41.60 7.29
N ASN A 46 5.93 -41.88 6.47
CA ASN A 46 5.81 -42.15 5.04
C ASN A 46 5.02 -43.45 4.83
N ILE A 47 4.05 -43.46 3.92
CA ILE A 47 3.65 -44.68 3.21
C ILE A 47 3.47 -44.37 1.72
N VAL A 48 4.11 -45.21 0.93
CA VAL A 48 4.27 -45.18 -0.52
C VAL A 48 3.36 -46.25 -1.14
N SER A 49 2.83 -45.93 -2.33
CA SER A 49 2.38 -46.84 -3.42
C SER A 49 1.03 -47.57 -3.33
N PRO A 50 0.49 -48.11 -4.46
CA PRO A 50 0.76 -47.76 -5.87
C PRO A 50 -0.51 -47.57 -6.74
N MET A 51 -0.25 -47.02 -7.94
CA MET A 51 -1.07 -47.12 -9.15
C MET A 51 -1.48 -48.57 -9.46
N THR A 52 -2.71 -48.78 -9.96
CA THR A 52 -3.01 -49.81 -10.99
C THR A 52 -4.23 -49.38 -11.83
N THR A 53 -4.20 -49.88 -13.05
CA THR A 53 -4.81 -49.51 -14.33
C THR A 53 -6.32 -49.71 -14.51
N LYS A 54 -6.88 -48.95 -15.46
CA LYS A 54 -8.17 -49.19 -16.15
C LYS A 54 -8.15 -50.51 -16.94
N PRO A 55 -9.33 -51.04 -17.29
CA PRO A 55 -9.63 -51.13 -18.72
C PRO A 55 -11.06 -50.68 -19.10
N THR A 56 -11.20 -50.45 -20.40
CA THR A 56 -12.37 -49.98 -21.15
C THR A 56 -13.16 -51.16 -21.75
N VAL A 57 -14.35 -50.85 -22.29
CA VAL A 57 -15.25 -51.64 -23.19
C VAL A 57 -16.39 -52.31 -22.42
N GLY A 58 -17.67 -52.23 -22.80
CA GLY A 58 -18.37 -51.61 -23.93
C GLY A 58 -19.87 -52.00 -23.84
N ARG A 59 -20.73 -51.26 -24.57
CA ARG A 59 -22.08 -51.60 -25.13
C ARG A 59 -23.03 -52.50 -24.28
N THR A 60 -24.29 -52.16 -24.04
CA THR A 60 -25.40 -51.94 -24.98
C THR A 60 -26.64 -51.48 -24.21
N ARG A 61 -27.54 -50.71 -24.86
CA ARG A 61 -28.92 -50.47 -24.42
C ARG A 61 -29.78 -51.73 -24.53
N PRO A 62 -30.88 -51.80 -23.77
CA PRO A 62 -32.18 -51.94 -24.44
C PRO A 62 -33.26 -50.98 -23.89
N ASP A 63 -34.17 -50.61 -24.81
CA ASP A 63 -35.43 -49.90 -24.58
C ASP A 63 -36.44 -50.75 -23.78
N PHE A 64 -37.35 -50.09 -23.04
CA PHE A 64 -38.76 -50.48 -22.81
C PHE A 64 -39.50 -49.38 -21.97
N PRO A 65 -40.86 -49.34 -21.90
CA PRO A 65 -41.65 -48.20 -22.37
C PRO A 65 -42.31 -47.35 -21.26
N ALA A 66 -43.00 -46.28 -21.69
CA ALA A 66 -43.72 -45.30 -20.89
C ALA A 66 -45.06 -45.80 -20.33
N VAL A 67 -45.42 -45.42 -19.08
CA VAL A 67 -46.82 -45.22 -18.63
C VAL A 67 -46.92 -44.20 -17.46
N SER A 68 -47.65 -43.11 -17.73
CA SER A 68 -48.63 -42.31 -16.95
C SER A 68 -48.38 -41.65 -15.58
N CYS A 69 -48.68 -40.34 -15.58
CA CYS A 69 -49.55 -39.54 -14.70
C CYS A 69 -49.68 -39.86 -13.20
N GLU A 70 -49.33 -38.89 -12.34
CA GLU A 70 -50.25 -38.11 -11.48
C GLU A 70 -49.49 -37.26 -10.44
N GLY A 71 -50.08 -36.14 -9.99
CA GLY A 71 -49.75 -35.52 -8.70
C GLY A 71 -48.93 -34.23 -8.74
N GLN A 72 -49.52 -33.15 -9.24
CA GLN A 72 -48.96 -31.81 -9.08
C GLN A 72 -49.18 -31.33 -7.64
N ALA A 73 -48.19 -31.50 -6.77
CA ALA A 73 -48.19 -30.95 -5.43
C ALA A 73 -48.16 -29.40 -5.48
N PRO A 74 -48.99 -28.68 -4.71
CA PRO A 74 -48.93 -27.23 -4.69
C PRO A 74 -47.59 -26.78 -4.10
N ARG A 75 -46.81 -26.04 -4.90
CA ARG A 75 -45.57 -25.40 -4.44
C ARG A 75 -45.92 -24.41 -3.33
N ALA A 76 -45.45 -24.69 -2.11
CA ALA A 76 -45.54 -23.76 -1.00
C ALA A 76 -45.03 -22.37 -1.42
N PRO A 77 -45.70 -21.27 -1.02
CA PRO A 77 -45.22 -19.93 -1.33
C PRO A 77 -43.83 -19.78 -0.73
N ARG A 78 -42.84 -19.44 -1.57
CA ARG A 78 -41.50 -19.10 -1.10
C ARG A 78 -41.64 -17.93 -0.14
N LEU A 79 -41.54 -18.20 1.16
CA LEU A 79 -41.34 -17.16 2.17
C LEU A 79 -40.16 -16.32 1.69
N ARG A 80 -40.43 -15.05 1.35
CA ARG A 80 -39.38 -14.09 1.04
C ARG A 80 -38.43 -14.09 2.24
N ALA A 81 -37.15 -14.37 1.97
CA ALA A 81 -36.12 -14.20 2.98
C ALA A 81 -36.26 -12.78 3.57
N PRO A 82 -36.16 -12.62 4.91
CA PRO A 82 -36.24 -11.31 5.53
C PRO A 82 -35.16 -10.40 4.92
N PRO A 83 -35.47 -9.12 4.66
CA PRO A 83 -34.47 -8.18 4.18
C PRO A 83 -33.34 -8.15 5.22
N CYS A 84 -32.11 -8.42 4.79
CA CYS A 84 -30.94 -8.40 5.65
C CYS A 84 -30.86 -7.04 6.37
N GLU A 85 -31.27 -7.00 7.64
CA GLU A 85 -31.12 -5.85 8.50
C GLU A 85 -29.63 -5.54 8.67
N GLY A 86 -29.23 -4.30 8.40
CA GLY A 86 -28.01 -3.74 9.00
C GLY A 86 -26.76 -3.60 8.15
N GLN A 87 -26.83 -3.40 6.83
CA GLN A 87 -25.68 -2.86 6.09
C GLN A 87 -26.03 -1.54 5.41
N ALA A 88 -25.84 -0.43 6.16
CA ALA A 88 -25.67 0.88 5.53
C ALA A 88 -24.64 0.77 4.39
N PRO A 89 -24.81 1.50 3.29
CA PRO A 89 -23.97 1.32 2.11
C PRO A 89 -22.48 1.51 2.49
N ARG A 90 -21.68 0.48 2.23
CA ARG A 90 -20.27 0.40 2.61
C ARG A 90 -19.44 1.55 2.03
N ALA A 91 -19.81 2.04 0.84
CA ALA A 91 -19.08 3.08 0.14
C ALA A 91 -19.13 4.46 0.84
N PRO A 92 -20.29 5.01 1.23
CA PRO A 92 -20.37 6.22 2.05
C PRO A 92 -19.55 6.18 3.35
N ARG A 93 -19.57 5.05 4.08
CA ARG A 93 -18.78 4.88 5.31
C ARG A 93 -17.27 4.94 5.04
N LEU A 94 -16.81 4.28 3.97
CA LEU A 94 -15.40 4.33 3.58
C LEU A 94 -14.97 5.73 3.11
N ARG A 95 -15.83 6.44 2.36
CA ARG A 95 -15.55 7.83 1.98
C ARG A 95 -15.42 8.76 3.19
N ALA A 96 -16.28 8.58 4.20
CA ALA A 96 -16.18 9.31 5.45
C ALA A 96 -14.86 8.99 6.20
N LEU A 97 -14.47 7.71 6.22
CA LEU A 97 -13.20 7.30 6.82
C LEU A 97 -11.99 7.93 6.12
N VAL A 98 -11.98 8.01 4.78
CA VAL A 98 -10.90 8.68 4.03
C VAL A 98 -10.77 10.14 4.44
N ARG A 99 -11.88 10.89 4.50
CA ARG A 99 -11.86 12.30 4.96
C ARG A 99 -11.32 12.44 6.38
N ASN A 100 -11.71 11.55 7.28
CA ASN A 100 -11.19 11.54 8.64
C ASN A 100 -9.68 11.28 8.69
N ILE A 101 -9.18 10.36 7.86
CA ILE A 101 -7.74 10.08 7.74
C ILE A 101 -6.99 11.32 7.28
N GLU A 102 -7.46 12.00 6.24
CA GLU A 102 -6.86 13.23 5.71
C GLU A 102 -6.82 14.32 6.79
N GLN A 103 -7.93 14.52 7.51
CA GLN A 103 -8.00 15.48 8.61
C GLN A 103 -7.00 15.15 9.73
N TRP A 104 -7.02 13.91 10.24
CA TRP A 104 -6.11 13.50 11.33
C TRP A 104 -4.65 13.56 10.90
N ALA A 105 -4.36 13.28 9.63
CA ALA A 105 -3.02 13.40 9.09
C ALA A 105 -2.56 14.87 9.05
N GLY A 106 -3.44 15.79 8.63
CA GLY A 106 -3.19 17.23 8.69
C GLY A 106 -2.89 17.71 10.10
N GLU A 107 -3.68 17.28 11.10
CA GLU A 107 -3.45 17.58 12.53
C GLU A 107 -2.11 17.04 13.04
N LEU A 108 -1.63 15.94 12.48
CA LEU A 108 -0.32 15.34 12.79
C LEU A 108 0.83 15.95 11.97
N GLY A 109 0.54 16.93 11.11
CA GLY A 109 1.49 17.69 10.32
C GLY A 109 1.96 16.99 9.05
N PHE A 110 1.15 16.11 8.47
CA PHE A 110 1.34 15.59 7.10
C PHE A 110 0.63 16.50 6.10
N GLN A 111 1.27 16.79 4.97
CA GLN A 111 0.74 17.66 3.93
C GLN A 111 -0.01 16.88 2.84
N GLY A 112 0.19 15.57 2.75
CA GLY A 112 -0.51 14.73 1.81
C GLY A 112 -0.69 13.31 2.35
N ILE A 113 -1.84 12.72 2.03
CA ILE A 113 -2.13 11.29 2.22
C ILE A 113 -2.60 10.72 0.88
N GLY A 114 -2.12 9.53 0.54
CA GLY A 114 -2.60 8.73 -0.58
C GLY A 114 -2.96 7.33 -0.12
N ILE A 115 -3.91 6.68 -0.78
CA ILE A 115 -4.30 5.29 -0.47
C ILE A 115 -4.26 4.45 -1.75
N ALA A 116 -3.44 3.41 -1.76
CA ALA A 116 -3.27 2.47 -2.85
C ALA A 116 -3.65 1.03 -2.42
N ASP A 117 -3.88 0.18 -3.42
CA ASP A 117 -3.82 -1.27 -3.23
C ASP A 117 -2.36 -1.75 -3.05
N THR A 118 -2.18 -3.06 -2.87
CA THR A 118 -0.88 -3.69 -2.61
C THR A 118 -0.18 -4.19 -3.86
N ASP A 119 -0.80 -4.06 -5.04
CA ASP A 119 -0.26 -4.58 -6.29
C ASP A 119 0.85 -3.67 -6.82
N LEU A 120 2.04 -4.23 -6.95
CA LEU A 120 3.24 -3.57 -7.47
C LEU A 120 3.72 -4.20 -8.77
N ALA A 121 2.88 -4.96 -9.48
CA ALA A 121 3.23 -5.64 -10.72
C ALA A 121 3.83 -4.69 -11.77
N ASP A 122 3.33 -3.47 -11.90
CA ASP A 122 3.86 -2.47 -12.86
C ASP A 122 5.27 -1.97 -12.49
N TYR A 123 5.63 -2.02 -11.21
CA TYR A 123 6.91 -1.54 -10.69
C TYR A 123 7.96 -2.65 -10.57
N ALA A 124 7.52 -3.90 -10.48
CA ALA A 124 8.39 -5.04 -10.23
C ALA A 124 9.44 -5.26 -11.34
N PRO A 125 9.12 -5.21 -12.65
CA PRO A 125 10.10 -5.45 -13.71
C PRO A 125 11.25 -4.45 -13.67
N ALA A 126 10.95 -3.15 -13.64
CA ALA A 126 11.97 -2.10 -13.61
C ALA A 126 12.87 -2.20 -12.37
N PHE A 127 12.29 -2.52 -11.20
CA PHE A 127 13.08 -2.74 -9.98
C PHE A 127 13.98 -3.98 -10.08
N GLN A 128 13.48 -5.08 -10.64
CA GLN A 128 14.25 -6.30 -10.81
C GLN A 128 15.40 -6.13 -11.81
N ASP A 129 15.17 -5.44 -12.93
CA ASP A 129 16.22 -5.17 -13.90
C ASP A 129 17.29 -4.24 -13.33
N TRP A 130 16.88 -3.20 -12.59
CA TRP A 130 17.78 -2.33 -11.85
C TRP A 130 18.66 -3.08 -10.82
N LEU A 131 18.10 -4.12 -10.17
CA LEU A 131 18.86 -5.00 -9.29
C LEU A 131 19.84 -5.90 -10.05
N LYS A 132 19.43 -6.49 -11.19
CA LYS A 132 20.29 -7.34 -12.03
C LYS A 132 21.50 -6.57 -12.56
N GLU A 133 21.28 -5.31 -12.95
CA GLU A 133 22.32 -4.40 -13.43
C GLU A 133 23.20 -3.83 -12.30
N ARG A 134 22.92 -4.17 -11.04
CA ARG A 134 23.65 -3.69 -9.85
C ARG A 134 23.73 -2.17 -9.72
N LEU A 135 22.69 -1.48 -10.16
CA LEU A 135 22.60 -0.02 -10.14
C LEU A 135 22.36 0.58 -8.74
N TYR A 136 22.41 -0.24 -7.68
CA TYR A 136 22.27 0.18 -6.28
C TYR A 136 23.58 0.64 -5.62
N GLY A 137 24.71 0.62 -6.33
CA GLY A 137 26.02 0.95 -5.76
C GLY A 137 26.31 0.12 -4.51
N ASP A 138 26.69 0.78 -3.42
CA ASP A 138 26.98 0.12 -2.13
C ASP A 138 25.74 -0.19 -1.29
N MET A 139 24.53 0.15 -1.75
CA MET A 139 23.27 -0.08 -1.03
C MET A 139 22.81 -1.54 -1.09
N GLY A 140 23.67 -2.48 -0.68
CA GLY A 140 23.41 -3.92 -0.74
C GLY A 140 22.16 -4.39 0.04
N TYR A 141 21.62 -3.56 0.93
CA TYR A 141 20.34 -3.82 1.60
C TYR A 141 19.12 -3.75 0.66
N LEU A 142 19.25 -3.12 -0.52
CA LEU A 142 18.18 -3.06 -1.53
C LEU A 142 18.00 -4.40 -2.25
N ALA A 143 19.09 -5.15 -2.45
CA ALA A 143 19.06 -6.49 -3.02
C ALA A 143 18.59 -7.58 -2.03
N ARG A 144 18.43 -7.25 -0.74
CA ARG A 144 17.93 -8.17 0.29
C ARG A 144 16.41 -8.07 0.41
N ASN A 145 15.76 -9.19 0.72
CA ASN A 145 14.31 -9.26 0.97
C ASN A 145 13.45 -8.64 -0.17
N VAL A 146 13.82 -8.92 -1.43
CA VAL A 146 13.12 -8.39 -2.63
C VAL A 146 11.64 -8.78 -2.61
N ASP A 147 11.35 -10.00 -2.18
CA ASP A 147 9.99 -10.51 -2.01
C ASP A 147 9.15 -9.64 -1.06
N LYS A 148 9.71 -9.23 0.08
CA LYS A 148 9.01 -8.35 1.04
C LYS A 148 8.79 -6.93 0.51
N ARG A 149 9.62 -6.47 -0.43
CA ARG A 149 9.51 -5.15 -1.08
C ARG A 149 8.39 -5.11 -2.11
N LEU A 150 8.24 -6.20 -2.86
CA LEU A 150 7.26 -6.32 -3.93
C LEU A 150 5.91 -6.84 -3.42
N GLU A 151 5.92 -7.63 -2.34
CA GLU A 151 4.72 -8.22 -1.76
C GLU A 151 4.49 -7.69 -0.32
N PRO A 152 3.72 -6.60 -0.14
CA PRO A 152 3.42 -6.05 1.18
C PRO A 152 2.83 -7.05 2.18
N ASP A 153 2.15 -8.09 1.68
CA ASP A 153 1.59 -9.16 2.52
C ASP A 153 2.67 -9.99 3.24
N ARG A 154 3.83 -10.20 2.62
CA ARG A 154 4.96 -10.89 3.26
C ARG A 154 5.61 -10.07 4.38
N LEU A 155 5.50 -8.75 4.30
CA LEU A 155 6.04 -7.85 5.32
C LEU A 155 5.11 -7.74 6.54
N HIS A 156 3.81 -7.77 6.29
CA HIS A 156 2.78 -7.78 7.32
C HIS A 156 1.56 -8.61 6.84
N PRO A 157 1.36 -9.84 7.33
CA PRO A 157 0.30 -10.72 6.84
C PRO A 157 -1.11 -10.12 6.92
N GLY A 158 -1.89 -10.33 5.87
CA GLY A 158 -3.22 -9.77 5.68
C GLY A 158 -3.19 -8.27 5.36
N THR A 159 -2.22 -7.81 4.57
CA THR A 159 -2.19 -6.41 4.09
C THR A 159 -3.08 -6.28 2.85
N ILE A 160 -4.01 -5.33 2.87
CA ILE A 160 -4.98 -5.11 1.78
C ILE A 160 -4.90 -3.73 1.13
N ARG A 161 -4.41 -2.75 1.89
CA ARG A 161 -4.35 -1.35 1.50
C ARG A 161 -3.15 -0.71 2.14
N VAL A 162 -2.66 0.28 1.41
CA VAL A 162 -1.38 0.89 1.61
C VAL A 162 -1.60 2.42 1.59
N ILE A 163 -1.22 3.13 2.64
CA ILE A 163 -1.54 4.53 2.92
C ILE A 163 -0.25 5.30 2.98
N SER A 164 0.05 5.99 1.91
CA SER A 164 1.22 6.83 1.83
C SER A 164 0.94 8.19 2.47
N ALA A 165 1.95 8.77 3.11
CA ALA A 165 1.93 10.04 3.80
C ALA A 165 3.18 10.82 3.41
N ARG A 166 2.97 12.10 3.08
CA ARG A 166 4.02 13.06 2.75
C ARG A 166 4.18 14.04 3.89
N MET A 167 5.44 14.36 4.21
CA MET A 167 5.77 15.43 5.12
C MET A 167 6.84 16.32 4.53
N ASP A 168 6.54 17.60 4.46
CA ASP A 168 7.45 18.63 3.99
C ASP A 168 8.50 18.85 5.09
N TYR A 169 9.78 18.78 4.73
CA TYR A 169 10.88 19.01 5.66
C TYR A 169 11.44 20.43 5.55
N LEU A 170 11.03 21.18 4.53
CA LEU A 170 11.33 22.60 4.39
C LEU A 170 10.38 23.39 5.29
N GLY A 171 10.78 23.62 6.54
CA GLY A 171 10.21 24.71 7.34
C GLY A 171 10.64 26.07 6.78
N THR A 172 10.30 27.16 7.49
CA THR A 172 10.92 28.47 7.24
C THR A 172 12.44 28.30 7.37
N PRO A 173 13.21 28.42 6.27
CA PRO A 173 14.64 28.27 6.36
C PRO A 173 15.18 29.36 7.30
N PRO A 174 16.10 29.04 8.24
CA PRO A 174 16.83 30.10 8.93
C PRO A 174 17.51 31.00 7.89
N PRO A 175 17.70 32.29 8.17
CA PRO A 175 18.44 33.18 7.28
C PRO A 175 19.75 32.52 6.84
N GLY A 176 19.96 32.43 5.53
CA GLY A 176 21.14 31.80 4.93
C GLY A 176 21.11 30.28 4.75
N ALA A 177 20.00 29.59 5.00
CA ALA A 177 19.92 28.15 4.71
C ALA A 177 20.02 27.81 3.21
N THR A 178 19.79 28.78 2.33
CA THR A 178 20.01 28.70 0.87
C THR A 178 21.37 29.21 0.44
N ASP A 179 22.15 29.78 1.36
CA ASP A 179 23.45 30.30 1.03
C ASP A 179 24.38 29.11 0.81
N LEU A 180 25.09 29.15 -0.32
CA LEU A 180 26.19 28.24 -0.54
C LEU A 180 27.22 28.52 0.57
N PRO A 181 27.88 27.47 1.10
CA PRO A 181 28.98 27.68 2.02
C PRO A 181 29.95 28.70 1.43
N ALA A 182 30.45 29.61 2.27
CA ALA A 182 31.52 30.49 1.88
C ALA A 182 32.69 29.64 1.37
N ASN A 183 33.54 30.18 0.49
CA ASN A 183 34.71 29.46 0.00
C ASN A 183 35.82 29.38 1.08
N ASP A 184 35.44 28.98 2.29
CA ASP A 184 36.24 28.88 3.51
C ASP A 184 36.55 27.42 3.88
N GLY A 185 36.16 26.46 3.03
CA GLY A 185 36.32 25.04 3.26
C GLY A 185 35.15 24.37 4.00
N SER A 186 34.05 25.08 4.26
CA SER A 186 32.85 24.48 4.85
C SER A 186 32.11 23.53 3.90
N ALA A 187 31.60 22.43 4.44
CA ALA A 187 30.82 21.43 3.71
C ALA A 187 29.30 21.66 3.87
N TYR A 188 28.54 21.40 2.80
CA TYR A 188 27.08 21.47 2.84
C TYR A 188 26.47 20.11 3.20
N VAL A 189 25.64 20.07 4.24
CA VAL A 189 24.87 18.88 4.63
C VAL A 189 23.51 18.90 3.95
N ALA A 190 23.10 17.77 3.38
CA ALA A 190 21.80 17.64 2.72
C ALA A 190 20.65 18.05 3.67
N ARG A 191 19.70 18.84 3.16
CA ARG A 191 18.64 19.45 3.98
C ARG A 191 17.80 18.45 4.77
N TYR A 192 17.52 17.28 4.22
CA TYR A 192 16.72 16.24 4.89
C TYR A 192 17.44 15.63 6.12
N ALA A 193 18.76 15.81 6.22
CA ALA A 193 19.58 15.33 7.32
C ALA A 193 19.74 16.39 8.43
N LEU A 194 19.22 17.61 8.22
CA LEU A 194 19.29 18.68 9.21
C LEU A 194 18.20 18.52 10.29
N GLY A 195 18.54 18.92 11.51
CA GLY A 195 17.62 18.90 12.64
C GLY A 195 17.43 17.51 13.25
N ARG A 196 16.20 17.23 13.71
CA ARG A 196 15.89 15.98 14.39
C ARG A 196 15.72 14.85 13.38
N ASP A 197 16.33 13.69 13.66
CA ASP A 197 16.14 12.45 12.90
C ASP A 197 14.66 12.23 12.54
N TYR A 198 14.39 12.30 11.23
CA TYR A 198 13.05 12.20 10.70
C TYR A 198 12.43 10.84 11.00
N HIS A 199 13.22 9.77 11.12
CA HIS A 199 12.69 8.42 11.33
C HIS A 199 11.85 8.37 12.60
N LYS A 200 12.36 8.94 13.69
CA LYS A 200 11.67 9.01 14.98
C LYS A 200 10.42 9.88 14.90
N THR A 201 10.54 11.05 14.28
CA THR A 201 9.44 12.02 14.20
C THR A 201 8.27 11.48 13.37
N VAL A 202 8.59 10.99 12.18
CA VAL A 202 7.63 10.51 11.18
C VAL A 202 6.98 9.21 11.66
N ARG A 203 7.76 8.20 12.08
CA ARG A 203 7.23 6.93 12.61
C ARG A 203 6.27 7.14 13.79
N ARG A 204 6.60 8.05 14.72
CA ARG A 204 5.74 8.37 15.88
C ARG A 204 4.41 8.98 15.45
N ARG A 205 4.42 9.92 14.52
CA ARG A 205 3.19 10.54 14.00
C ARG A 205 2.33 9.51 13.26
N LEU A 206 2.95 8.59 12.54
CA LEU A 206 2.23 7.55 11.81
C LEU A 206 1.64 6.49 12.72
N ALA A 207 2.33 6.14 13.81
CA ALA A 207 1.75 5.29 14.84
C ALA A 207 0.50 5.94 15.47
N ARG A 208 0.51 7.26 15.70
CA ARG A 208 -0.67 8.00 16.20
C ARG A 208 -1.81 8.02 15.18
N LEU A 209 -1.49 8.28 13.91
CA LEU A 209 -2.48 8.25 12.83
C LEU A 209 -3.13 6.86 12.75
N ALA A 210 -2.30 5.81 12.74
CA ALA A 210 -2.78 4.44 12.67
C ALA A 210 -3.62 4.04 13.89
N ALA A 211 -3.26 4.49 15.10
CA ALA A 211 -4.06 4.27 16.30
C ALA A 211 -5.44 4.95 16.25
N ARG A 212 -5.52 6.18 15.72
CA ARG A 212 -6.82 6.85 15.51
C ARG A 212 -7.69 6.09 14.53
N ILE A 213 -7.06 5.54 13.50
CA ILE A 213 -7.80 4.79 12.51
C ILE A 213 -8.23 3.44 13.07
N ASP A 214 -7.40 2.76 13.85
CA ASP A 214 -7.81 1.55 14.55
C ASP A 214 -8.93 1.81 15.57
N ALA A 215 -8.93 2.96 16.26
CA ALA A 215 -10.03 3.30 17.17
C ALA A 215 -11.36 3.56 16.43
N SER A 216 -11.32 4.27 15.30
CA SER A 216 -12.52 4.52 14.48
C SER A 216 -12.95 3.29 13.69
N ALA A 217 -11.95 2.50 13.31
CA ALA A 217 -12.03 1.62 12.17
C ALA A 217 -11.41 0.23 12.36
N GLY A 218 -10.97 -0.14 13.55
CA GLY A 218 -10.29 -1.41 13.82
C GLY A 218 -9.14 -1.78 12.86
N GLY A 219 -8.65 -3.00 13.04
CA GLY A 219 -7.71 -3.64 12.13
C GLY A 219 -6.35 -3.88 12.76
N ARG A 220 -5.34 -4.03 11.90
CA ARG A 220 -3.95 -4.18 12.32
C ARG A 220 -3.13 -3.23 11.46
N PHE A 221 -2.08 -2.66 12.02
CA PHE A 221 -1.24 -1.75 11.27
C PHE A 221 0.22 -1.95 11.67
N ARG A 222 1.11 -1.57 10.74
CA ARG A 222 2.53 -1.48 11.03
C ARG A 222 3.09 -0.23 10.38
N ALA A 223 3.85 0.52 11.17
CA ALA A 223 4.37 1.80 10.77
C ALA A 223 5.82 1.71 10.26
N PHE A 224 6.04 2.07 8.99
CA PHE A 224 7.34 2.00 8.33
C PHE A 224 7.87 3.36 7.91
N THR A 225 9.19 3.52 7.94
CA THR A 225 9.85 4.75 7.50
C THR A 225 11.29 4.38 7.16
N ASP A 226 11.64 4.39 5.87
CA ASP A 226 12.96 4.23 5.21
C ASP A 226 13.75 2.95 5.58
N SER A 227 13.83 2.63 6.86
CA SER A 227 14.42 1.43 7.48
C SER A 227 13.77 0.09 7.13
N ALA A 228 12.64 0.05 6.42
CA ALA A 228 11.92 -1.19 6.12
C ALA A 228 12.06 -1.58 4.65
N PRO A 229 11.96 -2.88 4.30
CA PRO A 229 12.00 -3.33 2.92
C PRO A 229 10.66 -3.02 2.23
N VAL A 230 10.37 -1.74 2.00
CA VAL A 230 9.17 -1.22 1.34
C VAL A 230 9.59 -0.34 0.17
N LEU A 231 8.92 -0.46 -0.98
CA LEU A 231 9.10 0.44 -2.11
C LEU A 231 8.30 1.73 -1.89
N GLU A 232 8.79 2.59 -0.99
CA GLU A 232 8.04 3.78 -0.55
C GLU A 232 7.75 4.76 -1.69
N LYS A 233 8.69 4.96 -2.63
CA LYS A 233 8.48 5.88 -3.76
C LYS A 233 7.44 5.34 -4.77
N PRO A 234 7.53 4.09 -5.27
CA PRO A 234 6.45 3.48 -6.06
C PRO A 234 5.08 3.51 -5.39
N LEU A 235 5.00 3.19 -4.10
CA LEU A 235 3.73 3.25 -3.35
C LEU A 235 3.23 4.68 -3.20
N GLY A 236 4.14 5.65 -3.13
CA GLY A 236 3.81 7.07 -3.16
C GLY A 236 3.17 7.50 -4.47
N GLU A 237 3.81 7.18 -5.60
CA GLU A 237 3.27 7.46 -6.92
C GLU A 237 1.93 6.77 -7.16
N LYS A 238 1.85 5.46 -6.90
CA LYS A 238 0.61 4.66 -7.04
C LYS A 238 -0.54 5.20 -6.19
N SER A 239 -0.22 5.77 -5.03
CA SER A 239 -1.22 6.37 -4.13
C SER A 239 -1.66 7.79 -4.52
N GLY A 240 -1.08 8.37 -5.58
CA GLY A 240 -1.41 9.70 -6.09
C GLY A 240 -0.71 10.85 -5.37
N LEU A 241 0.37 10.60 -4.62
CA LEU A 241 1.11 11.65 -3.91
C LEU A 241 2.11 12.42 -4.79
N GLY A 242 2.33 11.98 -6.03
CA GLY A 242 3.30 12.57 -6.93
C GLY A 242 3.67 11.63 -8.07
N TRP A 243 4.78 11.94 -8.76
CA TRP A 243 5.37 11.15 -9.84
C TRP A 243 6.88 11.01 -9.66
N ILE A 244 7.47 9.94 -10.19
CA ILE A 244 8.92 9.70 -10.09
C ILE A 244 9.69 10.51 -11.13
N GLY A 245 10.52 11.43 -10.65
CA GLY A 245 11.40 12.26 -11.48
C GLY A 245 12.57 11.50 -12.09
N LYS A 246 13.23 12.11 -13.09
CA LYS A 246 14.51 11.62 -13.65
C LYS A 246 15.61 11.52 -12.59
N ASN A 247 15.51 12.32 -11.53
CA ASN A 247 16.39 12.27 -10.36
C ASN A 247 16.02 11.13 -9.38
N THR A 248 15.08 10.25 -9.75
CA THR A 248 14.56 9.13 -8.96
C THR A 248 13.78 9.52 -7.70
N LEU A 249 13.50 10.81 -7.47
CA LEU A 249 12.73 11.28 -6.32
C LEU A 249 11.24 11.38 -6.69
N LEU A 250 10.38 11.24 -5.69
CA LEU A 250 8.96 11.54 -5.89
C LEU A 250 8.76 13.06 -5.85
N LEU A 251 8.03 13.58 -6.84
CA LEU A 251 7.76 15.00 -7.03
C LEU A 251 6.26 15.26 -7.02
N ASN A 252 5.82 16.35 -6.39
CA ASN A 252 4.42 16.77 -6.26
C ASN A 252 4.30 18.25 -6.66
#